data_AF-A0A259NV70-F1
#
_entry.id   AF-A0A259NV70-F1
#
_cell.length_a   1.000
_cell.length_b   1.000
_cell.length_c   1.000
_cell.angle_alpha   90.00
_cell.angle_beta   90.00
_cell.angle_gamma   90.00
#
_symmetry.space_group_name_H-M   'P 1'
#
loop_
_entity.id
_entity.type
_entity.pdbx_description
1 polymer ?
#
loop_
_entity_poly.entity_id
_entity_poly.type
_entity_poly.pdbx_seq_one_letter_code
_entity_poly.pdbx_strand_id
1 'polypeptide(L)' 'VLAGGVGANLQLRAALNASAQKNRFEVHYPPVNLCTDNGVMIAFAGALRMLAENNGSTTSGAFDVKPRWDLASNNLT' A
#
# COMPACT_ATOMS: atom_id res chain seq x y z
N VAL A 1 -3.63 -8.84 3.74
CA VAL A 1 -2.45 -7.97 3.96
C VAL A 1 -2.85 -6.85 4.92
N LEU A 2 -2.04 -6.53 5.93
CA LEU A 2 -2.25 -5.36 6.79
C LEU A 2 -1.19 -4.31 6.49
N ALA A 3 -1.62 -3.10 6.15
CA ALA A 3 -0.76 -1.95 5.84
C ALA A 3 -1.18 -0.71 6.65
N GLY A 4 -0.36 0.34 6.60
CA GLY A 4 -0.54 1.57 7.36
C GLY A 4 0.13 1.53 8.75
N GLY A 5 0.27 2.69 9.38
CA GLY A 5 1.06 2.85 10.61
C GLY A 5 0.60 1.97 11.77
N VAL A 6 -0.71 1.78 11.93
CA VAL A 6 -1.27 0.88 12.96
C VAL A 6 -0.90 -0.59 12.71
N GLY A 7 -0.51 -0.95 11.48
CA GLY A 7 0.04 -2.25 11.13
C GLY A 7 1.39 -2.58 11.80
N ALA A 8 2.06 -1.60 12.42
CA ALA A 8 3.23 -1.84 13.28
C ALA A 8 2.86 -2.35 14.69
N ASN A 9 1.59 -2.29 15.09
CA ASN A 9 1.15 -2.69 16.42
C ASN A 9 1.28 -4.21 16.63
N LEU A 10 2.15 -4.62 17.55
CA LEU A 10 2.46 -6.03 17.81
C LEU A 10 1.26 -6.82 18.37
N GLN A 11 0.44 -6.19 19.20
CA GLN A 11 -0.76 -6.83 19.77
C GLN A 11 -1.79 -7.11 18.67
N LEU A 12 -2.00 -6.18 17.74
CA LEU A 12 -2.86 -6.36 16.58
C LEU A 12 -2.36 -7.49 15.68
N ARG A 13 -1.05 -7.53 15.39
CA ARG A 13 -0.45 -8.64 14.62
C ARG A 13 -0.66 -10.00 15.30
N ALA A 14 -0.47 -10.09 16.61
CA ALA A 14 -0.69 -11.33 17.36
C ALA A 14 -2.16 -11.79 17.26
N ALA A 15 -3.12 -10.87 17.41
CA ALA A 15 -4.54 -11.17 17.29
C ALA A 15 -4.93 -11.62 15.86
N LEU A 16 -4.38 -10.97 14.84
CA LEU A 16 -4.61 -11.33 13.44
C LEU A 16 -3.97 -12.69 13.09
N ASN A 17 -2.79 -13.01 13.62
CA ASN A 17 -2.16 -14.33 13.44
C ASN A 17 -3.03 -15.44 14.04
N ALA A 18 -3.58 -15.25 15.23
CA ALA A 18 -4.48 -16.22 15.85
C ALA A 18 -5.77 -16.40 15.03
N SER A 19 -6.33 -15.30 14.51
CA SER A 19 -7.49 -15.34 13.61
C SER A 19 -7.19 -16.04 12.29
N ALA A 20 -6.02 -15.80 11.70
CA ALA A 20 -5.53 -16.41 10.47
C ALA A 20 -5.44 -17.93 10.61
N GLN A 21 -4.85 -18.41 11.70
CA GLN A 21 -4.78 -19.84 12.03
C GLN A 21 -6.17 -20.46 12.18
N LYS A 22 -7.07 -19.80 12.92
CA LYS A 22 -8.43 -20.30 13.16
C LYS A 22 -9.26 -20.38 11.87
N ASN A 23 -9.17 -19.35 11.02
CA ASN A 23 -10.04 -19.19 9.86
C ASN A 23 -9.38 -19.65 8.54
N ARG A 24 -8.15 -20.18 8.59
CA ARG A 24 -7.40 -20.72 7.44
C ARG A 24 -7.18 -19.69 6.33
N PHE A 25 -6.77 -18.48 6.71
CA PHE A 25 -6.26 -17.48 5.76
C PHE A 25 -4.82 -17.11 6.10
N GLU A 26 -4.12 -16.50 5.15
CA GLU A 26 -2.78 -15.97 5.38
C GLU A 26 -2.82 -14.49 5.70
N VAL A 27 -1.97 -14.07 6.63
CA VAL A 27 -1.76 -12.66 6.94
C VAL A 27 -0.32 -12.27 6.65
N HIS A 28 -0.20 -11.16 5.91
CA HIS A 28 1.07 -10.62 5.44
C HIS A 28 1.23 -9.21 6.00
N TYR A 29 2.43 -8.91 6.49
CA TYR A 29 2.80 -7.62 7.06
C TYR A 29 4.09 -7.12 6.43
N PRO A 30 4.23 -5.81 6.18
CA PRO A 30 5.54 -5.24 5.88
C PRO A 30 6.45 -5.26 7.13
N PRO A 31 7.78 -5.15 6.93
CA PRO A 31 8.72 -4.81 8.01
C PRO A 31 8.23 -3.60 8.82
N VAL A 32 8.49 -3.60 10.13
CA VAL A 32 7.95 -2.58 11.05
C VAL A 32 8.33 -1.16 10.63
N ASN A 33 9.57 -0.96 10.19
CA ASN A 33 10.09 0.32 9.69
C ASN A 33 9.47 0.78 8.35
N LEU A 34 8.72 -0.10 7.67
CA LEU A 34 8.01 0.20 6.42
C LEU A 34 6.49 0.31 6.61
N CYS A 35 5.97 0.20 7.84
CA CYS A 35 4.53 0.31 8.11
C CYS A 35 4.00 1.75 8.06
N THR A 36 4.75 2.71 8.58
CA THR A 36 4.37 4.13 8.58
C THR A 36 4.73 4.81 7.28
N ASP A 37 4.21 6.01 7.05
CA ASP A 37 4.48 6.77 5.83
C ASP A 37 5.99 6.92 5.56
N ASN A 38 6.41 6.51 4.37
CA ASN A 38 7.81 6.53 3.96
C ASN A 38 7.96 6.73 2.45
N GLY A 39 9.12 7.16 1.99
CA GLY A 39 9.38 7.38 0.56
C GLY A 39 9.48 6.08 -0.25
N VAL A 40 9.82 4.95 0.37
CA VAL A 40 10.01 3.66 -0.32
C VAL A 40 8.69 3.17 -0.91
N MET A 41 7.59 3.27 -0.16
CA MET A 41 6.27 2.85 -0.65
C MET A 41 5.79 3.72 -1.83
N ILE A 42 6.12 5.02 -1.83
CA ILE A 42 5.78 5.94 -2.91
C ILE A 42 6.59 5.63 -4.17
N ALA A 43 7.91 5.43 -4.02
CA ALA A 43 8.78 5.06 -5.12
C ALA A 43 8.36 3.73 -5.76
N PHE A 44 8.04 2.72 -4.93
CA PHE A 44 7.59 1.41 -5.41
C PHE A 44 6.24 1.49 -6.15
N ALA A 45 5.24 2.16 -5.56
CA ALA A 45 3.94 2.36 -6.22
C ALA A 45 4.07 3.16 -7.54
N GLY A 46 4.93 4.18 -7.56
CA GLY A 46 5.24 4.94 -8.76
C GLY A 46 5.87 4.09 -9.86
N ALA A 47 6.85 3.26 -9.52
CA ALA A 47 7.48 2.34 -10.46
C ALA A 47 6.49 1.31 -11.03
N LEU A 48 5.66 0.70 -10.19
CA LEU A 48 4.59 -0.21 -10.63
C LEU A 48 3.62 0.50 -11.57
N ARG A 49 3.27 1.75 -11.26
CA ARG A 49 2.41 2.56 -12.12
C ARG A 49 3.07 2.83 -13.47
N MET A 50 4.35 3.21 -13.49
CA MET A 50 5.13 3.44 -14.73
C MET A 50 5.18 2.21 -15.64
N LEU A 51 5.22 1.01 -15.06
CA LEU A 51 5.30 -0.25 -15.80
C LEU A 51 3.93 -0.75 -16.31
N ALA A 52 2.81 -0.21 -15.84
CA ALA A 52 1.48 -0.66 -16.25
C ALA A 52 1.08 -0.14 -17.65
N GLU A 53 0.45 -1.01 -18.45
CA GLU A 53 0.12 -0.78 -19.87
C GLU A 53 -0.79 0.44 -20.13
N ASN A 54 -1.60 0.84 -19.14
CA ASN A 54 -2.55 1.96 -19.22
C ASN A 54 -2.07 3.23 -18.52
N ASN A 55 -0.76 3.41 -18.31
CA ASN A 55 -0.28 4.57 -17.58
C ASN A 55 -0.04 5.78 -18.49
N GLY A 56 -0.77 6.87 -18.22
CA GLY A 56 -0.58 8.19 -18.84
C GLY A 56 0.66 8.92 -18.33
N SER A 57 1.81 8.24 -18.26
CA SER A 57 3.08 8.87 -17.86
C SER A 57 3.43 9.95 -18.86
N THR A 58 3.35 11.22 -18.45
CA THR A 58 3.69 12.36 -19.29
C THR A 58 5.11 12.82 -19.00
N THR A 59 5.84 13.27 -20.02
CA THR A 59 7.19 13.85 -19.89
C THR A 59 7.15 15.35 -19.55
N SER A 60 5.94 15.93 -19.43
CA SER A 60 5.72 17.37 -19.30
C SER A 60 6.10 17.93 -17.92
N GLY A 61 6.33 17.09 -16.91
CA GLY A 61 6.65 17.51 -15.53
C GLY A 61 5.48 18.17 -14.78
N ALA A 62 4.36 18.45 -15.45
CA ALA A 62 3.15 18.94 -14.82
C ALA A 62 2.47 17.83 -14.02
N PHE A 63 2.08 18.12 -12.79
CA PHE A 63 1.30 17.23 -11.93
C PHE A 63 0.21 18.03 -11.21
N ASP A 64 -0.87 17.34 -10.87
CA ASP A 64 -1.98 17.87 -10.08
C ASP A 64 -1.98 17.22 -8.68
N VAL A 65 -2.57 17.90 -7.70
CA VAL A 65 -2.68 17.41 -6.32
C VAL A 65 -4.15 17.21 -5.99
N LYS A 66 -4.49 16.02 -5.51
CA LYS A 66 -5.84 15.67 -5.04
C LYS A 66 -5.82 15.48 -3.52
N PRO A 67 -6.12 16.52 -2.71
CA PRO A 67 -6.11 16.39 -1.25
C PRO A 67 -7.09 15.34 -0.71
N ARG A 68 -8.18 15.10 -1.45
CA ARG A 68 -9.12 14.00 -1.24
C ARG A 68 -9.10 13.12 -2.48
N TRP A 69 -8.32 12.06 -2.44
CA TRP A 69 -8.22 11.13 -3.54
C TRP A 69 -8.75 9.78 -3.09
N ASP A 70 -9.89 9.39 -3.67
CA ASP A 70 -10.48 8.08 -3.39
C ASP A 70 -9.62 6.97 -4.00
N LEU A 71 -9.25 5.99 -3.17
CA LEU A 71 -8.47 4.83 -3.60
C LEU A 71 -9.22 4.02 -4.65
N ALA A 72 -10.55 3.89 -4.52
CA ALA A 72 -11.39 3.10 -5.44
C ALA A 72 -11.51 3.74 -6.83
N SER A 73 -11.18 5.04 -6.97
CA SER A 73 -11.18 5.75 -8.26
C SER A 73 -9.95 5.46 -9.14
N ASN A 74 -8.99 4.66 -8.66
CA ASN A 74 -7.78 4.35 -9.41
C ASN A 74 -8.02 3.20 -10.40
N ASN A 75 -7.89 3.48 -11.70
CA ASN A 75 -7.93 2.47 -12.77
C ASN A 75 -6.55 1.81 -12.97
N LEU A 76 -6.06 1.12 -11.93
CA LEU A 76 -4.82 0.33 -11.98
C LEU A 76 -5.19 -1.14 -12.23
N THR A 77 -5.65 -1.44 -13.44
CA THR A 77 -5.88 -2.81 -13.95
C THR A 77 -5.04 -3.03 -15.19
#